data_AF-A0A1J3FSG5-F1
#
_entry.id   AF-A0A1J3FSG5-F1
#
_cell.length_a   1.000
_cell.length_b   1.000
_cell.length_c   1.000
_cell.angle_alpha   90.00
_cell.angle_beta   90.00
_cell.angle_gamma   90.00
#
_symmetry.space_group_name_H-M   'P 1'
#
loop_
_entity.id
_entity.type
_entity.pdbx_description
1 polymer ?
#
loop_
_entity_poly.entity_id
_entity_poly.type
_entity_poly.pdbx_seq_one_letter_code
_entity_poly.pdbx_strand_id
1 'polypeptide(L)'
;NMYIGGRDLTSAFLLLETISKTRDLTSWNSVIYGCASNGYHLESLRAFQAMSREGKVSHDMITLLGTISACGNLELVLQGRCFHGLAIRSLRESDTQLENTLITM
;
A
#
# COMPACT_ATOMS: atom_id res chain seq x y z
N ASN A 1 -7.90 -27.85 -12.57
CA ASN A 1 -8.28 -26.44 -12.33
C ASN A 1 -7.08 -25.60 -11.88
N MET A 2 -6.09 -25.44 -12.76
CA MET A 2 -4.80 -24.77 -12.48
C MET A 2 -4.49 -23.82 -13.64
N TYR A 3 -5.20 -22.68 -13.73
CA TYR A 3 -4.89 -21.65 -14.76
C TYR A 3 -5.24 -20.21 -14.37
N ILE A 4 -5.70 -19.93 -13.14
CA ILE A 4 -6.11 -18.56 -12.75
C ILE A 4 -5.01 -17.80 -11.98
N GLY A 5 -4.02 -18.49 -11.39
CA GLY A 5 -3.02 -17.82 -10.54
C GLY A 5 -1.82 -17.16 -11.23
N GLY A 6 -1.65 -17.32 -12.55
CA GLY A 6 -0.40 -16.98 -13.25
C GLY A 6 -0.48 -15.84 -14.29
N ARG A 7 -1.68 -15.53 -14.82
CA ARG A 7 -1.81 -14.48 -15.85
C ARG A 7 -1.87 -13.06 -15.28
N ASP A 8 -2.29 -12.90 -14.03
CA ASP A 8 -2.60 -11.58 -13.45
C ASP A 8 -1.48 -10.96 -12.61
N LEU A 9 -0.55 -11.80 -12.11
CA LEU A 9 0.72 -11.32 -11.57
C LEU A 9 1.41 -10.42 -12.60
N THR A 10 1.46 -10.86 -13.85
CA THR A 10 2.13 -10.14 -14.92
C THR A 10 1.52 -8.76 -15.16
N SER A 11 0.21 -8.55 -15.03
CA SER A 11 -0.45 -7.27 -15.32
C SER A 11 -0.09 -6.18 -14.32
N ALA A 12 -0.23 -6.45 -13.01
CA ALA A 12 0.11 -5.49 -11.97
C ALA A 12 1.62 -5.25 -11.87
N PHE A 13 2.43 -6.30 -12.06
CA PHE A 13 3.89 -6.16 -12.15
C PHE A 13 4.33 -5.45 -13.43
N LEU A 14 3.65 -5.63 -14.58
CA LEU A 14 3.89 -4.83 -15.79
C LEU A 14 3.55 -3.38 -15.52
N LEU A 15 2.44 -3.10 -14.83
CA LEU A 15 2.06 -1.74 -14.43
C LEU A 15 3.16 -1.14 -13.55
N LEU A 16 3.67 -1.91 -12.60
CA LEU A 16 4.79 -1.51 -11.76
C LEU A 16 6.06 -1.25 -12.58
N GLU A 17 6.41 -2.12 -13.51
CA GLU A 17 7.60 -2.02 -14.38
C GLU A 17 7.47 -0.89 -15.41
N THR A 18 6.24 -0.61 -15.87
CA THR A 18 5.90 0.46 -16.82
C THR A 18 5.90 1.83 -16.14
N ILE A 19 5.37 1.91 -14.91
CA ILE A 19 5.38 3.15 -14.12
C ILE A 19 6.77 3.38 -13.49
N SER A 20 7.51 2.32 -13.14
CA SER A 20 8.80 2.46 -12.45
C SER A 20 9.97 2.68 -13.41
N LYS A 21 10.12 3.93 -13.86
CA LYS A 21 11.48 4.49 -14.00
C LYS A 21 12.00 5.03 -12.67
N THR A 22 11.10 5.37 -11.76
CA THR A 22 11.37 5.73 -10.36
C THR A 22 10.46 4.92 -9.45
N ARG A 23 11.02 4.27 -8.42
CA ARG A 23 10.26 3.50 -7.41
C ARG A 23 9.96 4.40 -6.21
N ASP A 24 9.33 5.54 -6.46
CA ASP A 24 8.98 6.53 -5.43
C ASP A 24 7.60 6.26 -4.83
N LEU A 25 7.28 6.99 -3.75
CA LEU A 25 6.01 6.85 -3.02
C LEU A 25 4.79 7.05 -3.92
N THR A 26 4.85 8.02 -4.83
CA THR A 26 3.74 8.34 -5.74
C THR A 26 3.47 7.19 -6.71
N SER A 27 4.51 6.56 -7.25
CA SER A 27 4.37 5.37 -8.09
C SER A 27 3.76 4.19 -7.34
N TRP A 28 4.22 3.93 -6.11
CA TRP A 28 3.65 2.86 -5.27
C TRP A 28 2.18 3.11 -4.94
N ASN A 29 1.83 4.34 -4.53
CA ASN A 29 0.45 4.71 -4.22
C ASN A 29 -0.46 4.55 -5.46
N SER A 30 0.03 4.94 -6.63
CA SER A 30 -0.71 4.78 -7.89
C SER A 30 -1.02 3.33 -8.20
N VAL A 31 -0.05 2.42 -8.04
CA VAL A 31 -0.25 0.98 -8.28
C VAL A 31 -1.16 0.37 -7.23
N ILE A 32 -0.93 0.63 -5.94
CA ILE A 32 -1.70 0.05 -4.84
C ILE A 32 -3.17 0.48 -4.94
N TYR A 33 -3.42 1.78 -5.11
CA TYR A 33 -4.77 2.32 -5.26
C TYR A 33 -5.42 1.86 -6.56
N GLY A 34 -4.70 1.92 -7.68
CA GLY A 34 -5.21 1.48 -8.99
C GLY A 34 -5.57 0.00 -9.02
N CYS A 35 -4.81 -0.86 -8.35
CA CYS A 35 -5.17 -2.26 -8.20
C CYS A 35 -6.41 -2.43 -7.30
N ALA A 36 -6.43 -1.74 -6.15
CA ALA A 36 -7.55 -1.83 -5.20
C ALA A 36 -8.89 -1.34 -5.78
N SER A 37 -8.88 -0.26 -6.56
CA SER A 37 -10.10 0.32 -7.16
C SER A 37 -10.63 -0.46 -8.35
N ASN A 38 -9.78 -1.23 -9.03
CA ASN A 38 -10.15 -2.03 -10.21
C ASN A 38 -10.42 -3.51 -9.89
N GLY A 39 -10.48 -3.90 -8.62
CA GLY A 39 -10.80 -5.28 -8.20
C GLY A 39 -9.58 -6.21 -8.07
N TYR A 40 -8.37 -5.73 -8.36
CA TYR A 40 -7.11 -6.48 -8.24
C TYR A 40 -6.55 -6.40 -6.81
N HIS A 41 -7.35 -6.83 -5.84
CA HIS A 41 -7.05 -6.63 -4.42
C HIS A 41 -5.81 -7.42 -3.96
N LEU A 42 -5.57 -8.61 -4.51
CA LEU A 42 -4.41 -9.43 -4.15
C LEU A 42 -3.11 -8.78 -4.65
N GLU A 43 -3.15 -8.19 -5.84
CA GLU A 43 -2.07 -7.46 -6.48
C GLU A 43 -1.76 -6.18 -5.70
N SER A 44 -2.79 -5.48 -5.23
CA SER A 44 -2.64 -4.32 -4.33
C SER A 44 -1.84 -4.70 -3.07
N LEU A 45 -2.17 -5.82 -2.43
CA LEU A 45 -1.43 -6.31 -1.25
C LEU A 45 0.00 -6.74 -1.59
N ARG A 46 0.21 -7.39 -2.73
CA ARG A 46 1.56 -7.76 -3.19
C ARG A 46 2.42 -6.54 -3.47
N ALA A 47 1.85 -5.48 -4.05
CA ALA A 47 2.53 -4.22 -4.27
C ALA A 47 2.94 -3.57 -2.93
N PHE A 48 2.04 -3.52 -1.93
CA PHE A 48 2.39 -3.06 -0.58
C PHE A 48 3.53 -3.89 0.05
N GLN A 49 3.48 -5.22 -0.09
CA GLN A 49 4.54 -6.09 0.42
C GLN A 49 5.89 -5.84 -0.28
N ALA A 50 5.88 -5.61 -1.60
CA ALA A 50 7.09 -5.30 -2.35
C ALA A 50 7.69 -3.96 -1.91
N MET A 51 6.86 -2.91 -1.78
CA MET A 51 7.24 -1.62 -1.22
C MET A 51 7.89 -1.76 0.16
N SER A 52 7.26 -2.52 1.04
CA SER A 52 7.74 -2.75 2.41
C SER A 52 9.07 -3.53 2.44
N ARG A 53 9.25 -4.52 1.56
CA ARG A 53 10.48 -5.32 1.46
C ARG A 53 11.66 -4.54 0.91
N GLU A 54 11.41 -3.59 0.02
CA GLU A 54 12.47 -2.72 -0.48
C GLU A 54 13.04 -1.82 0.61
N GLY A 55 12.21 -1.42 1.58
CA GLY A 55 12.63 -0.62 2.73
C GLY A 55 13.16 0.78 2.41
N LYS A 56 13.13 1.19 1.13
CA LYS A 56 13.60 2.50 0.65
C LYS A 56 12.54 3.59 0.73
N VAL A 57 11.26 3.22 0.75
CA VAL A 57 10.13 4.15 0.75
C VAL A 57 9.19 3.77 1.89
N SER A 58 8.91 4.72 2.77
CA SER A 58 7.92 4.54 3.83
C SER A 58 6.51 4.67 3.25
N HIS A 59 5.58 3.85 3.74
CA HIS A 59 4.16 3.98 3.43
C HIS A 59 3.59 5.27 4.03
N ASP A 60 2.58 5.83 3.36
CA ASP A 60 1.77 6.94 3.88
C ASP A 60 0.32 6.50 4.11
N MET A 61 -0.53 7.45 4.48
CA MET A 61 -1.95 7.17 4.71
C MET A 61 -2.65 6.66 3.44
N ILE A 62 -2.28 7.16 2.26
CA ILE A 62 -2.87 6.72 0.99
C ILE A 62 -2.52 5.26 0.74
N THR A 63 -1.26 4.88 0.97
CA THR A 63 -0.80 3.49 0.88
C THR A 63 -1.63 2.58 1.80
N LEU A 64 -1.81 2.98 3.06
CA LEU A 64 -2.53 2.20 4.07
C LEU A 64 -4.02 2.07 3.74
N LEU A 65 -4.68 3.14 3.29
CA LEU A 65 -6.09 3.10 2.91
C LEU A 65 -6.34 2.16 1.73
N GLY A 66 -5.50 2.20 0.69
CA GLY A 66 -5.59 1.26 -0.43
C GLY A 66 -5.43 -0.19 0.02
N THR A 67 -4.47 -0.44 0.91
CA THR A 67 -4.18 -1.76 1.47
C THR A 67 -5.33 -2.29 2.35
N ILE A 68 -5.92 -1.45 3.20
CA ILE A 68 -7.08 -1.79 4.04
C ILE A 68 -8.30 -2.13 3.17
N SER A 69 -8.56 -1.33 2.13
CA SER A 69 -9.65 -1.59 1.18
C SER A 69 -9.47 -2.95 0.49
N ALA A 70 -8.25 -3.27 0.04
CA ALA A 70 -7.93 -4.57 -0.52
C ALA A 70 -8.15 -5.73 0.47
N CYS A 71 -7.75 -5.56 1.74
CA CYS A 71 -8.03 -6.56 2.79
C CYS A 71 -9.53 -6.77 3.01
N GLY A 72 -10.34 -5.70 3.00
CA GLY A 72 -11.80 -5.80 3.15
C GLY A 72 -12.44 -6.62 2.04
N ASN A 73 -12.05 -6.37 0.78
CA ASN A 73 -12.58 -7.09 -0.38
C ASN A 73 -12.10 -8.56 -0.47
N LEU A 74 -10.96 -8.89 0.14
CA LEU A 74 -10.44 -10.26 0.21
C LEU A 74 -10.86 -11.01 1.50
N GLU A 75 -11.72 -10.41 2.33
CA GLU A 75 -12.16 -10.95 3.62
C GLU A 75 -10.98 -11.23 4.60
N LEU A 76 -9.87 -10.53 4.43
CA LEU A 76 -8.66 -10.67 5.26
C LEU A 76 -8.76 -9.83 6.54
N VAL A 77 -9.75 -10.13 7.39
CA VAL A 77 -10.12 -9.33 8.57
C VAL A 77 -8.93 -9.08 9.51
N LEU A 78 -8.11 -10.09 9.78
CA LEU A 78 -6.96 -9.94 10.69
C LEU A 78 -5.91 -8.96 10.13
N GLN A 79 -5.60 -9.05 8.85
CA GLN A 79 -4.64 -8.16 8.19
C GLN A 79 -5.19 -6.73 8.12
N GLY A 80 -6.48 -6.59 7.78
CA GLY A 80 -7.16 -5.29 7.79
C GLY A 80 -7.09 -4.61 9.16
N ARG A 81 -7.28 -5.35 10.25
CA ARG A 81 -7.11 -4.81 11.62
C ARG A 81 -5.68 -4.37 11.92
N CYS A 82 -4.67 -5.14 11.50
CA CYS A 82 -3.27 -4.76 11.65
C CYS A 82 -2.97 -3.45 10.92
N PHE A 83 -3.40 -3.31 9.66
CA PHE A 83 -3.20 -2.08 8.89
C PHE A 83 -3.98 -0.90 9.44
N HIS A 84 -5.20 -1.12 9.93
CA HIS A 84 -5.97 -0.08 10.61
C HIS A 84 -5.28 0.42 11.88
N GLY A 85 -4.72 -0.48 12.70
CA GLY A 85 -3.92 -0.11 13.87
C GLY A 85 -2.64 0.65 13.49
N LEU A 86 -1.98 0.24 12.41
CA LEU A 86 -0.82 0.95 11.86
C LEU A 86 -1.17 2.37 11.41
N ALA A 87 -2.30 2.56 10.72
CA ALA A 87 -2.79 3.87 10.30
C ALA A 87 -3.06 4.81 11.48
N ILE A 88 -3.71 4.32 12.54
CA ILE A 88 -3.93 5.09 13.77
C ILE A 88 -2.60 5.52 14.40
N ARG A 89 -1.63 4.60 14.46
CA ARG A 89 -0.30 4.89 15.02
C ARG A 89 0.43 5.96 14.21
N SER A 90 0.43 5.85 12.88
CA SER A 90 1.06 6.84 12.00
C SER A 90 0.45 8.23 12.14
N LEU A 91 -0.88 8.34 12.28
CA LEU A 91 -1.55 9.63 12.53
C LEU A 91 -1.06 10.29 13.82
N ARG A 92 -1.02 9.53 14.92
CA ARG A 92 -0.56 10.04 16.21
C ARG A 92 0.91 10.48 16.16
N GLU A 93 1.75 9.73 15.48
CA GLU A 93 3.17 10.09 15.30
C GLU A 93 3.30 11.40 14.50
N SER A 94 2.49 11.61 13.45
CA SER A 94 2.46 12.87 12.70
C SER A 94 2.03 14.06 13.55
N ASP A 95 0.98 13.92 14.37
CA ASP A 95 0.52 14.99 15.26
C ASP A 95 1.62 15.41 16.25
N THR A 96 2.32 14.44 16.86
CA THR A 96 3.43 14.74 17.78
C THR A 96 4.61 15.42 17.10
N GLN A 97 4.90 15.10 15.83
CA GLN A 97 5.96 15.79 15.08
C GLN A 97 5.58 17.25 14.80
N LEU A 98 4.32 17.51 14.47
CA LEU A 98 3.82 18.87 14.26
C LEU A 98 3.92 19.70 15.56
N GLU A 99 3.50 19.14 16.69
CA GLU A 99 3.61 19.80 18.01
C GLU A 99 5.06 20.13 18.37
N ASN A 100 5.99 19.19 18.18
CA ASN A 100 7.40 19.40 18.47
C ASN A 100 8.07 20.38 17.49
N THR A 101 7.61 20.42 16.23
CA THR A 101 8.11 21.40 15.26
C THR A 101 7.74 22.82 15.67
N LEU A 102 6.53 23.02 16.21
CA LEU A 102 6.12 24.32 16.76
C LEU A 102 6.93 24.76 17.98
N ILE A 103 7.44 23.82 18.78
CA ILE A 103 8.31 24.10 19.93
C ILE A 103 9.74 24.45 19.48
N THR A 104 10.16 24.00 18.30
CA THR A 104 11.53 24.16 17.78
C THR A 104 11.68 25.39 16.86
N MET A 105 10.65 26.24 16.76
CA MET A 105 10.73 27.56 16.13
C MET A 105 10.94 28.66 17.18
#